data_AF-A0A7G3BIC9-F1
#
_entry.id   AF-A0A7G3BIC9-F1
#
_cell.length_a   1.000
_cell.length_b   1.000
_cell.length_c   1.000
_cell.angle_alpha   90.00
_cell.angle_beta   90.00
_cell.angle_gamma   90.00
#
_symmetry.space_group_name_H-M   'P 1'
#
loop_
_entity.id
_entity.type
_entity.pdbx_description
1 polymer ?
#
loop_
_entity_poly.entity_id
_entity_poly.type
_entity_poly.pdbx_seq_one_letter_code
_entity_poly.pdbx_strand_id
1 'polypeptide(L)' 'MFSIISLLQEIDINEKIKEAPDSSYEIGVFIGSLLPFVTLVIIAYAIFRYNKNRANNDE' A
#
# COMPACT_ATOMS: atom_id res chain seq x y z
N MET A 1 -12.89 10.58 -9.89
CA MET A 1 -11.61 11.32 -9.77
C MET A 1 -11.00 10.90 -8.44
N PHE A 2 -9.95 10.10 -8.45
CA PHE A 2 -9.31 9.60 -7.23
C PHE A 2 -8.41 10.73 -6.69
N SER A 3 -8.86 11.43 -5.65
CA SER A 3 -8.13 12.56 -5.09
C SER A 3 -6.96 12.04 -4.24
N ILE A 4 -5.73 12.42 -4.59
CA ILE A 4 -4.49 12.08 -3.86
C ILE A 4 -4.59 12.48 -2.37
N ILE A 5 -5.40 13.49 -2.05
CA ILE A 5 -5.69 13.93 -0.68
C ILE A 5 -6.29 12.80 0.19
N SER A 6 -7.01 11.82 -0.38
CA SER A 6 -7.56 10.71 0.41
C SER A 6 -6.48 9.79 1.00
N LEU A 7 -5.25 9.83 0.45
CA LEU A 7 -4.10 9.09 0.97
C LEU A 7 -3.42 9.79 2.16
N LEU A 8 -3.73 11.07 2.37
CA LEU A 8 -3.15 11.93 3.42
C LEU A 8 -4.13 12.19 4.56
N GLN A 9 -5.36 11.66 4.50
CA GLN A 9 -6.29 11.75 5.61
C GLN A 9 -5.77 10.94 6.79
N GLU A 10 -5.76 11.56 7.96
CA GLU A 10 -5.49 10.87 9.21
C GLU A 10 -6.67 9.92 9.47
N ILE A 11 -6.40 8.62 9.41
CA ILE A 11 -7.40 7.57 9.65
C ILE A 11 -7.09 6.99 11.02
N ASP A 12 -8.01 7.14 11.99
CA ASP A 12 -7.87 6.42 13.26
C ASP A 12 -8.21 4.94 13.03
N ILE A 13 -7.16 4.14 12.87
CA ILE A 13 -7.25 2.70 12.67
C ILE A 13 -7.81 2.02 13.93
N ASN A 14 -7.49 2.54 15.12
CA ASN A 14 -7.96 1.96 16.38
C ASN A 14 -9.48 2.15 16.53
N GLU A 15 -9.99 3.32 16.15
CA GLU A 15 -11.43 3.58 16.13
C GLU A 15 -12.14 2.64 15.13
N LYS A 16 -11.58 2.48 13.93
CA LYS A 16 -12.13 1.54 12.92
C LYS A 16 -12.12 0.07 13.33
N ILE A 17 -11.09 -0.36 14.07
CA ILE A 17 -11.02 -1.71 14.63
C ILE A 17 -12.05 -1.88 15.74
N LYS A 18 -12.18 -0.88 16.63
CA LYS A 18 -13.14 -0.91 17.75
C LYS A 18 -14.60 -0.92 17.28
N GLU A 19 -14.90 -0.24 16.18
CA GLU A 19 -16.23 -0.21 15.57
C GLU A 19 -16.47 -1.33 14.55
N ALA A 20 -15.54 -2.28 14.42
CA ALA A 20 -15.67 -3.37 13.47
C ALA A 20 -16.91 -4.25 13.79
N PRO A 21 -17.82 -4.46 12.81
CA PRO A 21 -19.01 -5.28 13.03
C PRO A 21 -18.69 -6.78 13.16
N ASP A 22 -17.53 -7.21 12.64
CA ASP A 22 -17.05 -8.57 12.69
C ASP A 22 -15.52 -8.63 12.54
N SER A 23 -14.96 -9.82 12.75
CA SER A 23 -13.53 -10.08 12.64
C SER A 23 -12.99 -9.96 11.21
N SER A 24 -13.83 -10.16 10.18
CA SER A 24 -13.40 -10.05 8.78
C SER A 24 -13.16 -8.59 8.39
N TYR A 25 -13.99 -7.67 8.90
CA TYR A 25 -13.81 -6.23 8.72
C TYR A 25 -12.55 -5.74 9.41
N GLU A 26 -12.27 -6.17 10.65
CA GLU A 26 -11.03 -5.84 11.37
C GLU A 26 -9.78 -6.27 10.57
N ILE A 27 -9.78 -7.50 10.06
CA ILE A 27 -8.70 -8.01 9.20
C ILE A 27 -8.57 -7.17 7.94
N GLY A 28 -9.70 -6.79 7.33
CA GLY A 28 -9.72 -5.91 6.15
C GLY A 28 -9.10 -4.53 6.43
N VAL A 29 -9.42 -3.91 7.56
CA VAL A 29 -8.84 -2.63 8.01
C VAL A 29 -7.34 -2.77 8.25
N PHE A 30 -6.93 -3.83 8.94
CA PHE A 30 -5.51 -4.10 9.23
C PHE A 30 -4.70 -4.30 7.94
N ILE A 31 -5.15 -5.17 7.03
CA ILE A 31 -4.49 -5.41 5.74
C ILE A 31 -4.51 -4.13 4.89
N GLY A 32 -5.63 -3.42 4.88
CA GLY A 32 -5.79 -2.15 4.16
C GLY A 32 -4.77 -1.10 4.60
N SER A 33 -4.44 -1.04 5.89
CA SER A 33 -3.42 -0.12 6.43
C SER A 33 -1.99 -0.43 5.96
N LEU A 34 -1.72 -1.68 5.56
CA LEU A 34 -0.42 -2.11 5.06
C LEU A 34 -0.25 -1.93 3.54
N LEU A 35 -1.36 -1.78 2.79
CA LEU A 35 -1.33 -1.60 1.34
C LEU A 35 -0.43 -0.45 0.85
N PRO A 36 -0.38 0.73 1.49
CA PRO A 36 0.54 1.79 1.07
C PRO A 36 2.01 1.34 1.09
N PHE A 37 2.42 0.60 2.12
CA PHE A 37 3.79 0.08 2.22
C PHE A 37 4.08 -0.99 1.18
N VAL A 38 3.16 -1.94 0.99
CA VAL A 38 3.29 -2.99 -0.04
C VAL A 38 3.38 -2.36 -1.44
N THR A 39 2.60 -1.32 -1.70
CA THR A 39 2.64 -0.57 -2.96
C THR A 39 4.01 0.05 -3.20
N LEU A 40 4.63 0.67 -2.19
CA LEU A 40 5.99 1.21 -2.29
C LEU A 40 7.03 0.12 -2.59
N VAL A 41 6.92 -1.05 -1.96
CA VAL A 41 7.81 -2.19 -2.21
C VAL A 41 7.68 -2.69 -3.66
N ILE A 42 6.46 -2.78 -4.18
CA ILE A 42 6.21 -3.16 -5.59
C ILE A 42 6.83 -2.14 -6.54
N ILE A 43 6.65 -0.84 -6.28
CA ILE A 43 7.25 0.23 -7.09
C ILE A 43 8.79 0.14 -7.05
N ALA A 44 9.38 -0.03 -5.87
CA ALA A 44 10.82 -0.17 -5.72
C ALA A 44 11.35 -1.39 -6.48
N TYR A 45 10.66 -2.53 -6.40
CA TYR A 45 11.01 -3.73 -7.16
C TYR A 45 10.87 -3.52 -8.68
N ALA A 46 9.82 -2.83 -9.13
CA ALA A 46 9.63 -2.51 -10.54
C ALA A 46 10.77 -1.62 -11.07
N ILE A 47 11.16 -0.59 -10.31
CA ILE A 47 12.30 0.29 -10.64
C ILE A 47 13.60 -0.53 -10.70
N PHE A 48 13.86 -1.36 -9.68
CA PHE A 48 15.04 -2.23 -9.65
C PHE A 48 15.09 -3.15 -10.88
N ARG A 49 13.98 -3.82 -11.19
CA ARG A 49 13.89 -4.74 -12.34
C ARG A 49 14.08 -4.00 -13.67
N TYR A 50 13.48 -2.82 -13.83
CA TYR A 50 13.65 -2.00 -15.02
C TYR A 50 15.10 -1.59 -15.23
N ASN A 51 15.76 -1.09 -14.17
CA ASN A 51 17.15 -0.66 -14.24
C ASN A 51 18.11 -1.83 -14.48
N LYS A 52 17.88 -2.98 -13.82
CA LYS A 52 18.67 -4.19 -14.01
C LYS A 52 18.59 -4.72 -15.44
N ASN A 53 17.40 -4.68 -16.04
CA ASN A 53 17.24 -5.10 -17.44
C ASN A 53 17.94 -4.15 -18.42
N ARG A 54 18.01 -2.84 -18.14
CA ARG A 54 18.74 -1.89 -19.00
C ARG A 54 20.25 -2.09 -18.95
N ALA A 55 20.80 -2.30 -17.76
CA ALA A 55 22.23 -2.58 -17.60
C ALA A 55 22.70 -3.83 -18.38
N ASN A 56 21.83 -4.84 -18.51
CA ASN A 56 22.14 -6.06 -19.27
C ASN A 56 21.97 -5.92 -20.80
N ASN A 57 21.34 -4.85 -21.29
CA ASN A 57 21.14 -4.63 -22.73
C ASN A 57 22.22 -3.71 -23.34
N ASP A 58 23.06 -3.12 -22.49
CA ASP A 58 24.17 -2.24 -22.88
C ASP A 58 25.53 -2.99 -22.87
N GLU A 59 25.53 -4.31 -22.62
CA GLU A 59 26.65 -5.26 -22.86
C GLU A 59 26.42 -6.03 -24.18
#